data_AF-A0A535RWJ3-F1
#
_entry.id   AF-A0A535RWJ3-F1
#
_cell.length_a   1.000
_cell.length_b   1.000
_cell.length_c   1.000
_cell.angle_alpha   90.00
_cell.angle_beta   90.00
_cell.angle_gamma   90.00
#
_symmetry.space_group_name_H-M   'P 1'
#
loop_
_entity.id
_entity.type
_entity.pdbx_description
1 polymer ?
#
loop_
_entity_poly.entity_id
_entity_poly.type
_entity_poly.pdbx_seq_one_letter_code
_entity_poly.pdbx_strand_id
1 'polypeptide(L)'
;MGTEIASRSMTEHTTNAYTYKTIETTGAVAAMVTRATGADQVALVTITLRFETEGKTSSGRVIHIDPGASVIYLLNSLRPLVRKTDVVFLLGHTYYFLLLAANLQGGQIVQSRLWDALLWRIHNTTADGEILRPYSISSGYSAYPTPQQGIEEFIEAASDVSLRSNFEKPARKTLIKQPLTPQQDPTDEELPALARKLGIPYLSLLPRKPPERVQQLVNPRLAQELHCYPLGRERNMLTVAMLNPQDRLALERLHQETGMDIFPILTHPQELQTALEHLI
;
A
#
# COMPACT_ATOMS: atom_id res chain seq x y z
N MET A 1 -14.88 33.79 -45.56
CA MET A 1 -14.08 34.16 -44.38
C MET A 1 -14.95 33.99 -43.16
N GLY A 2 -14.54 33.13 -42.23
CA GLY A 2 -15.32 32.75 -41.05
C GLY A 2 -14.85 31.39 -40.55
N THR A 3 -13.67 31.36 -39.96
CA THR A 3 -13.03 30.18 -39.37
C THR A 3 -13.65 29.86 -38.01
N GLU A 4 -14.33 28.73 -37.91
CA GLU A 4 -14.78 28.14 -36.65
C GLU A 4 -13.67 27.21 -36.12
N ILE A 5 -13.04 27.64 -35.03
CA ILE A 5 -11.98 26.90 -34.36
C ILE A 5 -12.67 25.86 -33.47
N ALA A 6 -12.76 24.62 -33.96
CA ALA A 6 -13.12 23.48 -33.13
C ALA A 6 -11.97 23.19 -32.15
N SER A 7 -12.15 23.64 -30.91
CA SER A 7 -11.30 23.31 -29.77
C SER A 7 -11.41 21.81 -29.48
N ARG A 8 -10.53 21.03 -30.11
CA ARG A 8 -10.33 19.61 -29.83
C ARG A 8 -9.52 19.50 -28.54
N SER A 9 -10.18 19.52 -27.39
CA SER A 9 -9.55 19.10 -26.13
C SER A 9 -9.28 17.59 -26.20
N MET A 10 -8.06 17.27 -26.57
CA MET A 10 -7.42 15.99 -26.30
C MET A 10 -7.22 15.86 -24.78
N THR A 11 -8.14 15.17 -24.14
CA THR A 11 -7.85 14.46 -22.88
C THR A 11 -8.14 13.00 -23.14
N GLU A 12 -7.21 12.34 -23.85
CA GLU A 12 -7.06 10.89 -23.78
C GLU A 12 -6.56 10.55 -22.37
N HIS A 13 -7.50 10.41 -21.44
CA HIS A 13 -7.22 9.72 -20.19
C HIS A 13 -6.93 8.26 -20.53
N THR A 14 -5.65 7.91 -20.53
CA THR A 14 -5.13 6.56 -20.63
C THR A 14 -5.95 5.61 -19.78
N THR A 15 -6.69 4.73 -20.44
CA THR A 15 -7.66 3.81 -19.82
C THR A 15 -6.91 2.83 -18.93
N ASN A 16 -7.09 2.99 -17.61
CA ASN A 16 -6.37 2.27 -16.57
C ASN A 16 -6.80 0.78 -16.61
N ALA A 17 -5.93 -0.11 -17.07
CA ALA A 17 -6.23 -1.53 -17.36
C ALA A 17 -6.43 -2.43 -16.11
N TYR A 18 -6.82 -1.84 -14.98
CA TYR A 18 -7.15 -2.58 -13.76
C TYR A 18 -8.52 -2.15 -13.26
N THR A 19 -9.43 -3.11 -13.20
CA THR A 19 -10.82 -2.88 -12.79
C THR A 19 -11.11 -3.49 -11.42
N TYR A 20 -12.02 -2.88 -10.69
CA TYR A 20 -12.72 -3.47 -9.55
C TYR A 20 -14.23 -3.37 -9.78
N LYS A 21 -15.02 -4.13 -9.02
CA LYS A 21 -16.49 -4.09 -9.07
C LYS A 21 -17.05 -3.58 -7.75
N THR A 22 -17.85 -2.52 -7.77
CA THR A 22 -18.64 -2.12 -6.60
C THR A 22 -19.83 -3.07 -6.45
N ILE A 23 -20.07 -3.53 -5.23
CA ILE A 23 -21.16 -4.45 -4.89
C ILE A 23 -21.92 -3.94 -3.67
N GLU A 24 -23.18 -4.33 -3.53
CA GLU A 24 -24.05 -3.93 -2.41
C GLU A 24 -24.14 -5.00 -1.31
N THR A 25 -23.84 -6.26 -1.66
CA THR A 25 -23.91 -7.39 -0.73
C THR A 25 -22.77 -8.36 -0.94
N THR A 26 -22.41 -9.10 0.11
CA THR A 26 -21.42 -10.18 0.04
C THR A 26 -21.88 -11.35 -0.85
N GLY A 27 -23.17 -11.44 -1.18
CA GLY A 27 -23.71 -12.44 -2.12
C GLY A 27 -23.10 -12.36 -3.52
N ALA A 28 -22.64 -11.18 -3.95
CA ALA A 28 -21.91 -11.04 -5.22
C ALA A 28 -20.52 -11.69 -5.18
N VAL A 29 -19.85 -11.67 -4.02
CA VAL A 29 -18.58 -12.40 -3.82
C VAL A 29 -18.84 -13.90 -3.88
N ALA A 30 -19.87 -14.37 -3.17
CA ALA A 30 -20.26 -15.78 -3.17
C ALA A 30 -20.57 -16.29 -4.59
N ALA A 31 -21.39 -15.57 -5.36
CA ALA A 31 -21.74 -15.94 -6.73
C ALA A 31 -20.52 -16.01 -7.66
N MET A 32 -19.51 -15.17 -7.44
CA MET A 32 -18.27 -15.20 -8.20
C MET A 32 -17.36 -16.36 -7.79
N VAL A 33 -17.32 -16.70 -6.50
CA VAL A 33 -16.62 -17.90 -6.00
C VAL A 33 -17.25 -19.16 -6.61
N THR A 34 -18.57 -19.31 -6.55
CA THR A 34 -19.29 -20.47 -7.14
C THR A 34 -18.99 -20.67 -8.63
N ARG A 35 -18.82 -19.58 -9.39
CA ARG A 35 -18.47 -19.64 -10.82
C ARG A 35 -17.00 -19.99 -11.07
N ALA A 36 -16.12 -19.66 -10.14
CA ALA A 36 -14.67 -19.87 -10.26
C ALA A 36 -14.23 -21.27 -9.79
N THR A 37 -14.95 -21.89 -8.85
CA THR A 37 -14.52 -23.11 -8.14
C THR A 37 -14.80 -24.42 -8.89
N GLY A 38 -14.74 -24.43 -10.23
CA GLY A 38 -14.96 -25.62 -11.05
C GLY A 38 -13.97 -26.79 -10.83
N ALA A 39 -12.84 -26.53 -10.15
CA ALA A 39 -11.86 -27.50 -9.62
C ALA A 39 -10.70 -26.81 -8.85
N ASP A 40 -10.58 -25.48 -8.96
CA ASP A 40 -9.44 -24.72 -8.45
C ASP A 40 -9.64 -24.20 -7.02
N GLN A 41 -8.52 -24.11 -6.28
CA GLN A 41 -8.47 -23.44 -4.98
C GLN A 41 -8.48 -21.93 -5.15
N VAL A 42 -9.19 -21.23 -4.26
CA VAL A 42 -9.23 -19.78 -4.22
C VAL A 42 -8.91 -19.27 -2.82
N ALA A 43 -8.29 -18.09 -2.75
CA ALA A 43 -8.08 -17.38 -1.50
C ALA A 43 -8.80 -16.03 -1.54
N LEU A 44 -9.26 -15.56 -0.40
CA LEU A 44 -9.87 -14.25 -0.25
C LEU A 44 -9.09 -13.46 0.78
N VAL A 45 -8.73 -12.23 0.42
CA VAL A 45 -8.19 -11.25 1.36
C VAL A 45 -9.19 -10.13 1.51
N THR A 46 -9.54 -9.78 2.74
CA THR A 46 -10.36 -8.60 3.04
C THR A 46 -9.51 -7.50 3.64
N ILE A 47 -9.84 -6.26 3.31
CA ILE A 47 -9.29 -5.07 3.97
C ILE A 47 -10.44 -4.11 4.24
N THR A 48 -10.68 -3.79 5.51
CA THR A 48 -11.72 -2.85 5.93
C THR A 48 -11.08 -1.56 6.42
N LEU A 49 -11.55 -0.43 5.87
CA LEU A 49 -11.15 0.91 6.29
C LEU A 49 -12.23 1.54 7.16
N ARG A 50 -11.82 2.25 8.21
CA ARG A 50 -12.74 3.02 9.06
C ARG A 50 -12.34 4.49 9.08
N PHE A 51 -13.29 5.36 8.75
CA PHE A 51 -13.12 6.81 8.65
C PHE A 51 -13.99 7.51 9.68
N GLU A 52 -13.54 8.69 10.11
CA GLU A 52 -14.36 9.57 10.91
C GLU A 52 -15.38 10.26 9.99
N THR A 53 -16.66 9.97 10.19
CA THR A 53 -17.76 10.47 9.35
C THR A 53 -18.36 11.79 9.85
N GLU A 54 -17.94 12.24 11.04
CA GLU A 54 -18.43 13.44 11.71
C GLU A 54 -17.25 14.35 12.10
N GLY A 55 -17.16 15.52 11.48
CA GLY A 55 -16.22 16.58 11.87
C GLY A 55 -16.92 17.65 12.71
N LYS A 56 -16.31 18.08 13.82
CA LYS A 56 -16.77 19.26 14.58
C LYS A 56 -16.03 20.51 14.10
N THR A 57 -16.77 21.51 13.63
CA THR A 57 -16.21 22.85 13.38
C THR A 57 -15.99 23.60 14.69
N SER A 58 -15.17 24.65 14.67
CA SER A 58 -14.99 25.59 15.79
C SER A 58 -16.30 26.26 16.25
N SER A 59 -17.33 26.24 15.40
CA SER A 59 -18.71 26.70 15.68
C SER A 59 -19.61 25.62 16.31
N GLY A 60 -19.12 24.39 16.52
CA GLY A 60 -19.91 23.27 17.02
C GLY A 60 -20.85 22.62 15.99
N ARG A 61 -20.82 23.07 14.72
CA ARG A 61 -21.57 22.41 13.63
C ARG A 61 -20.89 21.11 13.24
N VAL A 62 -21.67 20.04 13.15
CA VAL A 62 -21.27 18.74 12.61
C VAL A 62 -21.26 18.83 11.09
N ILE A 63 -20.13 18.50 10.46
CA ILE A 63 -20.01 18.34 9.01
C ILE A 63 -19.92 16.85 8.73
N HIS A 64 -20.72 16.38 7.78
CA HIS A 64 -20.57 15.04 7.21
C HIS A 64 -19.44 15.04 6.20
N ILE A 65 -18.49 14.13 6.38
CA ILE A 65 -17.35 13.97 5.50
C ILE A 65 -17.54 12.65 4.74
N ASP A 66 -17.59 12.72 3.41
CA ASP A 66 -17.72 11.53 2.57
C ASP A 66 -16.33 10.89 2.32
N PRO A 67 -16.06 9.68 2.81
CA PRO A 67 -14.79 9.00 2.57
C PRO A 67 -14.69 8.35 1.20
N GLY A 68 -15.73 8.39 0.35
CA GLY A 68 -15.80 7.67 -0.92
C GLY A 68 -14.57 7.87 -1.83
N ALA A 69 -14.14 9.12 -2.03
CA ALA A 69 -12.95 9.42 -2.81
C ALA A 69 -11.67 8.80 -2.22
N SER A 70 -11.57 8.77 -0.89
CA SER A 70 -10.42 8.22 -0.16
C SER A 70 -10.39 6.69 -0.22
N VAL A 71 -11.56 6.07 -0.09
CA VAL A 71 -11.74 4.62 -0.28
C VAL A 71 -11.33 4.20 -1.69
N ILE A 72 -11.74 4.94 -2.72
CA ILE A 72 -11.38 4.63 -4.11
C ILE A 72 -9.89 4.86 -4.36
N TYR A 73 -9.34 5.98 -3.85
CA TYR A 73 -7.91 6.31 -3.96
C TYR A 73 -7.02 5.21 -3.38
N LEU A 74 -7.29 4.79 -2.14
CA LEU A 74 -6.53 3.73 -1.48
C LEU A 74 -6.68 2.39 -2.20
N LEU A 75 -7.88 2.03 -2.68
CA LEU A 75 -8.10 0.81 -3.46
C LEU A 75 -7.27 0.81 -4.75
N ASN A 76 -7.29 1.91 -5.49
CA ASN A 76 -6.54 2.05 -6.74
C ASN A 76 -5.04 1.95 -6.53
N SER A 77 -4.54 2.33 -5.35
CA SER A 77 -3.13 2.15 -4.99
C SER A 77 -2.74 0.68 -4.74
N LEU A 78 -3.70 -0.15 -4.31
CA LEU A 78 -3.51 -1.57 -4.01
C LEU A 78 -3.76 -2.48 -5.21
N ARG A 79 -4.65 -2.07 -6.12
CA ARG A 79 -5.09 -2.90 -7.25
C ARG A 79 -3.95 -3.44 -8.15
N PRO A 80 -2.86 -2.69 -8.43
CA PRO A 80 -1.71 -3.22 -9.20
C PRO A 80 -0.96 -4.36 -8.49
N LEU A 81 -1.08 -4.46 -7.17
CA LEU A 81 -0.39 -5.46 -6.35
C LEU A 81 -1.07 -6.83 -6.35
N VAL A 82 -2.09 -7.06 -7.19
CA VAL A 82 -2.71 -8.37 -7.42
C VAL A 82 -2.77 -8.66 -8.93
N ARG A 83 -2.91 -9.93 -9.30
CA ARG A 83 -2.87 -10.33 -10.71
C ARG A 83 -4.06 -9.69 -11.45
N LYS A 84 -3.94 -9.59 -12.79
CA LYS A 84 -5.06 -9.13 -13.62
C LYS A 84 -6.22 -10.15 -13.64
N THR A 85 -5.90 -11.42 -13.44
CA THR A 85 -6.86 -12.52 -13.32
C THR A 85 -7.62 -12.49 -11.99
N ASP A 86 -7.04 -11.90 -10.95
CA ASP A 86 -7.68 -11.78 -9.65
C ASP A 86 -8.83 -10.77 -9.71
N VAL A 87 -9.90 -11.08 -8.99
CA VAL A 87 -11.12 -10.27 -8.99
C VAL A 87 -11.15 -9.43 -7.72
N VAL A 88 -11.42 -8.14 -7.88
CA VAL A 88 -11.46 -7.20 -6.76
C VAL A 88 -12.84 -6.59 -6.63
N PHE A 89 -13.42 -6.65 -5.44
CA PHE A 89 -14.70 -6.03 -5.12
C PHE A 89 -14.57 -4.94 -4.06
N LEU A 90 -15.45 -3.95 -4.15
CA LEU A 90 -15.63 -2.90 -3.17
C LEU A 90 -17.05 -2.97 -2.61
N LEU A 91 -17.18 -3.17 -1.30
CA LEU A 91 -18.45 -3.13 -0.57
C LEU A 91 -18.32 -2.13 0.58
N GLY A 92 -19.00 -0.98 0.46
CA GLY A 92 -18.85 0.11 1.43
C GLY A 92 -17.39 0.54 1.56
N HIS A 93 -16.76 0.27 2.70
CA HIS A 93 -15.35 0.58 2.97
C HIS A 93 -14.46 -0.68 3.05
N THR A 94 -14.95 -1.81 2.55
CA THR A 94 -14.24 -3.09 2.57
C THR A 94 -13.87 -3.52 1.16
N TYR A 95 -12.60 -3.85 0.98
CA TYR A 95 -12.04 -4.43 -0.22
C TYR A 95 -12.03 -5.94 -0.09
N TYR A 96 -12.40 -6.62 -1.17
CA TYR A 96 -12.35 -8.08 -1.28
C TYR A 96 -11.46 -8.42 -2.46
N PHE A 97 -10.32 -9.05 -2.20
CA PHE A 97 -9.40 -9.54 -3.22
C PHE A 97 -9.57 -11.05 -3.35
N LEU A 98 -10.32 -11.48 -4.37
CA LEU A 98 -10.49 -12.88 -4.72
C LEU A 98 -9.34 -13.33 -5.62
N LEU A 99 -8.46 -14.13 -5.04
CA LEU A 99 -7.24 -14.63 -5.65
C LEU A 99 -7.50 -15.99 -6.28
N LEU A 100 -7.43 -16.06 -7.60
CA LEU A 100 -7.70 -17.29 -8.34
C LEU A 100 -6.48 -18.20 -8.34
N ALA A 101 -6.70 -19.52 -8.21
CA ALA A 101 -5.64 -20.52 -8.10
C ALA A 101 -4.65 -20.22 -6.96
N ALA A 102 -5.18 -19.80 -5.80
CA ALA A 102 -4.41 -19.48 -4.61
C ALA A 102 -4.93 -20.29 -3.42
N ASN A 103 -4.00 -20.85 -2.65
CA ASN A 103 -4.29 -21.53 -1.40
C ASN A 103 -4.16 -20.56 -0.20
N LEU A 104 -4.36 -21.06 1.01
CA LEU A 104 -4.28 -20.27 2.24
C LEU A 104 -2.95 -19.50 2.37
N GLN A 105 -1.82 -20.15 2.08
CA GLN A 105 -0.49 -19.53 2.13
C GLN A 105 -0.35 -18.41 1.10
N GLY A 106 -0.86 -18.62 -0.12
CA GLY A 106 -0.91 -17.59 -1.15
C GLY A 106 -1.74 -16.38 -0.72
N GLY A 107 -2.89 -16.63 -0.08
CA GLY A 107 -3.73 -15.59 0.54
C GLY A 107 -2.97 -14.78 1.58
N GLN A 108 -2.26 -15.45 2.49
CA GLN A 108 -1.45 -14.79 3.52
C GLN A 108 -0.34 -13.90 2.94
N ILE A 109 0.40 -14.41 1.94
CA ILE A 109 1.48 -13.64 1.29
C ILE A 109 0.93 -12.36 0.65
N VAL A 110 -0.19 -12.49 -0.06
CA VAL A 110 -0.83 -11.33 -0.70
C VAL A 110 -1.41 -10.38 0.35
N GLN A 111 -1.99 -10.89 1.43
CA GLN A 111 -2.45 -10.08 2.57
C GLN A 111 -1.31 -9.21 3.12
N SER A 112 -0.17 -9.82 3.47
CA SER A 112 0.98 -9.08 4.01
C SER A 112 1.44 -7.98 3.05
N ARG A 113 1.56 -8.29 1.76
CA ARG A 113 1.95 -7.30 0.75
C ARG A 113 0.95 -6.14 0.64
N LEU A 114 -0.34 -6.43 0.58
CA LEU A 114 -1.39 -5.41 0.49
C LEU A 114 -1.45 -4.56 1.77
N TRP A 115 -1.26 -5.20 2.92
CA TRP A 115 -1.25 -4.55 4.23
C TRP A 115 -0.09 -3.55 4.36
N ASP A 116 1.13 -3.97 4.03
CA ASP A 116 2.31 -3.10 4.13
C ASP A 116 2.21 -1.93 3.14
N ALA A 117 1.73 -2.19 1.92
CA ALA A 117 1.50 -1.14 0.94
C ALA A 117 0.42 -0.14 1.42
N LEU A 118 -0.67 -0.62 2.02
CA LEU A 118 -1.73 0.23 2.53
C LEU A 118 -1.26 1.09 3.70
N LEU A 119 -0.56 0.49 4.67
CA LEU A 119 0.02 1.21 5.81
C LEU A 119 0.94 2.32 5.33
N TRP A 120 1.81 2.00 4.37
CA TRP A 120 2.71 2.96 3.76
C TRP A 120 1.93 4.11 3.12
N ARG A 121 0.90 3.81 2.32
CA ARG A 121 0.07 4.84 1.67
C ARG A 121 -0.56 5.75 2.71
N ILE A 122 -1.15 5.19 3.75
CA ILE A 122 -1.79 5.95 4.83
C ILE A 122 -0.80 6.88 5.56
N HIS A 123 0.45 6.44 5.76
CA HIS A 123 1.48 7.26 6.39
C HIS A 123 2.02 8.38 5.50
N ASN A 124 1.98 8.19 4.18
CA ASN A 124 2.54 9.12 3.20
C ASN A 124 1.48 9.89 2.40
N THR A 125 0.19 9.68 2.65
CA THR A 125 -0.87 10.56 2.13
C THR A 125 -0.61 11.98 2.64
N THR A 126 -0.28 12.88 1.72
CA THR A 126 -0.15 14.31 2.01
C THR A 126 -1.51 14.86 2.45
N ALA A 127 -1.51 15.64 3.52
CA ALA A 127 -2.70 16.24 4.11
C ALA A 127 -3.24 17.42 3.29
N ASP A 128 -3.20 17.36 1.96
CA ASP A 128 -3.66 18.42 1.04
C ASP A 128 -5.20 18.50 0.92
N GLY A 129 -5.91 17.97 1.93
CA GLY A 129 -7.33 18.23 2.17
C GLY A 129 -8.34 17.32 1.45
N GLU A 130 -7.97 16.66 0.35
CA GLU A 130 -8.93 15.86 -0.44
C GLU A 130 -9.02 14.39 -0.04
N ILE A 131 -7.93 13.79 0.47
CA ILE A 131 -7.90 12.39 0.87
C ILE A 131 -7.94 12.28 2.40
N LEU A 132 -9.02 11.72 2.90
CA LEU A 132 -9.20 11.39 4.30
C LEU A 132 -8.31 10.22 4.69
N ARG A 133 -7.75 10.32 5.89
CA ARG A 133 -7.03 9.22 6.51
C ARG A 133 -8.00 8.36 7.33
N PRO A 134 -8.03 7.02 7.15
CA PRO A 134 -8.77 6.16 8.05
C PRO A 134 -8.16 6.23 9.46
N TYR A 135 -8.99 6.19 10.50
CA TYR A 135 -8.52 6.11 11.90
C TYR A 135 -8.21 4.65 12.30
N SER A 136 -8.72 3.67 11.56
CA SER A 136 -8.43 2.26 11.78
C SER A 136 -8.52 1.50 10.47
N ILE A 137 -7.64 0.52 10.30
CA ILE A 137 -7.72 -0.48 9.24
C ILE A 137 -7.61 -1.88 9.84
N SER A 138 -8.24 -2.83 9.18
CA SER A 138 -8.14 -4.24 9.52
C SER A 138 -8.12 -5.11 8.28
N SER A 139 -7.46 -6.26 8.35
CA SER A 139 -7.42 -7.23 7.28
C SER A 139 -7.57 -8.65 7.80
N GLY A 140 -8.25 -9.48 7.02
CA GLY A 140 -8.38 -10.92 7.21
C GLY A 140 -8.11 -11.65 5.89
N TYR A 141 -7.98 -12.97 5.97
CA TYR A 141 -7.85 -13.83 4.80
C TYR A 141 -8.36 -15.24 5.07
N SER A 142 -8.76 -15.94 4.01
CA SER A 142 -9.23 -17.32 4.06
C SER A 142 -8.97 -18.04 2.73
N ALA A 143 -9.27 -19.34 2.68
CA ALA A 143 -9.13 -20.14 1.46
C ALA A 143 -10.21 -21.22 1.33
N TYR A 144 -10.64 -21.46 0.10
CA TYR A 144 -11.63 -22.47 -0.25
C TYR A 144 -11.04 -23.44 -1.28
N PRO A 145 -11.29 -24.76 -1.19
CA PRO A 145 -12.17 -25.46 -0.24
C PRO A 145 -11.47 -25.91 1.06
N THR A 146 -10.23 -25.47 1.30
CA THR A 146 -9.47 -25.85 2.49
C THR A 146 -8.80 -24.60 3.08
N PRO A 147 -9.05 -24.26 4.34
CA PRO A 147 -9.78 -25.04 5.35
C PRO A 147 -11.31 -24.91 5.30
N GLN A 148 -11.86 -23.87 4.65
CA GLN A 148 -13.31 -23.62 4.64
C GLN A 148 -14.02 -24.47 3.59
N GLN A 149 -15.06 -25.20 4.01
CA GLN A 149 -15.83 -26.10 3.13
C GLN A 149 -17.08 -25.43 2.55
N GLY A 150 -17.58 -24.37 3.19
CA GLY A 150 -18.67 -23.53 2.71
C GLY A 150 -18.20 -22.20 2.11
N ILE A 151 -18.93 -21.67 1.13
CA ILE A 151 -18.61 -20.35 0.54
C ILE A 151 -18.92 -19.23 1.55
N GLU A 152 -19.98 -19.37 2.32
CA GLU A 152 -20.36 -18.44 3.39
C GLU A 152 -19.29 -18.43 4.49
N GLU A 153 -18.87 -19.60 4.95
CA GLU A 153 -17.78 -19.77 5.93
C GLU A 153 -16.47 -19.18 5.41
N PHE A 154 -16.16 -19.38 4.13
CA PHE A 154 -15.01 -18.77 3.46
C PHE A 154 -15.03 -17.24 3.51
N ILE A 155 -16.16 -16.60 3.24
CA ILE A 155 -16.30 -15.13 3.29
C ILE A 155 -16.27 -14.62 4.74
N GLU A 156 -16.92 -15.34 5.66
CA GLU A 156 -16.93 -15.02 7.09
C GLU A 156 -15.52 -15.08 7.69
N ALA A 157 -14.81 -16.20 7.46
CA ALA A 157 -13.43 -16.36 7.92
C ALA A 157 -12.48 -15.32 7.32
N ALA A 158 -12.71 -14.88 6.08
CA ALA A 158 -11.91 -13.79 5.49
C ALA A 158 -12.18 -12.44 6.17
N SER A 159 -13.34 -12.28 6.81
CA SER A 159 -13.73 -11.07 7.54
C SER A 159 -13.17 -11.04 8.96
N ASP A 160 -12.72 -12.17 9.48
CA ASP A 160 -12.02 -12.25 10.76
C ASP A 160 -10.69 -11.51 10.72
N VAL A 161 -10.45 -10.68 11.73
CA VAL A 161 -9.33 -9.74 11.72
C VAL A 161 -8.04 -10.43 12.16
N SER A 162 -7.14 -10.69 11.20
CA SER A 162 -5.78 -11.18 11.47
C SER A 162 -4.79 -10.04 11.69
N LEU A 163 -4.97 -8.90 11.00
CA LEU A 163 -4.12 -7.71 11.12
C LEU A 163 -4.98 -6.48 11.43
N ARG A 164 -4.53 -5.64 12.35
CA ARG A 164 -5.21 -4.39 12.73
C ARG A 164 -4.19 -3.29 12.99
N SER A 165 -4.48 -2.09 12.51
CA SER A 165 -3.76 -0.88 12.89
C SER A 165 -4.74 0.23 13.22
N ASN A 166 -4.45 0.97 14.29
CA ASN A 166 -5.20 2.14 14.72
C ASN A 166 -4.29 3.36 14.59
N PHE A 167 -4.79 4.41 13.96
CA PHE A 167 -4.09 5.67 13.78
C PHE A 167 -4.71 6.68 14.75
N GLU A 168 -4.01 6.96 15.85
CA GLU A 168 -4.45 8.03 16.77
C GLU A 168 -4.52 9.36 16.01
N LYS A 169 -5.51 10.21 16.36
CA LYS A 169 -5.37 11.64 16.09
C LYS A 169 -4.08 12.09 16.79
N PRO A 170 -3.23 12.94 16.18
CA PRO A 170 -2.15 13.54 16.92
C PRO A 170 -2.75 14.36 18.06
N ALA A 171 -2.84 13.76 19.25
CA ALA A 171 -2.89 14.52 20.48
C ALA A 171 -1.66 15.43 20.39
N ARG A 172 -1.83 16.73 20.61
CA ARG A 172 -0.71 17.67 20.81
C ARG A 172 0.13 17.16 21.97
N LYS A 173 1.03 16.22 21.69
CA LYS A 173 2.08 15.80 22.60
C LYS A 173 3.14 16.87 22.44
N THR A 174 3.13 17.77 23.41
CA THR A 174 4.22 18.66 23.77
C THR A 174 5.53 17.97 23.43
N LEU A 175 6.33 18.62 22.57
CA LEU A 175 7.68 18.21 22.22
C LEU A 175 8.46 17.96 23.53
N ILE A 176 8.53 16.71 23.97
CA ILE A 176 9.62 16.28 24.84
C ILE A 176 10.70 15.86 23.87
N LYS A 177 11.63 16.79 23.61
CA LYS A 177 12.92 16.48 23.02
C LYS A 177 13.59 15.48 23.96
N GLN A 178 13.50 14.20 23.66
CA GLN A 178 14.34 13.22 24.31
C GLN A 178 15.68 13.20 23.56
N PRO A 179 16.83 13.29 24.25
CA PRO A 179 18.13 13.31 23.60
C PRO A 179 18.34 11.97 22.89
N LEU A 180 18.73 12.01 21.61
CA LEU A 180 19.28 10.85 20.94
C LEU A 180 20.55 10.43 21.69
N THR A 181 20.49 9.32 22.41
CA THR A 181 21.67 8.61 22.87
C THR A 181 22.36 7.93 21.68
N PRO A 182 23.70 7.81 21.69
CA PRO A 182 24.44 7.24 20.58
C PRO A 182 24.21 5.73 20.48
N GLN A 183 23.71 5.32 19.32
CA GLN A 183 23.98 4.07 18.60
C GLN A 183 24.08 2.78 19.42
N GLN A 184 22.99 2.00 19.37
CA GLN A 184 23.11 0.56 19.16
C GLN A 184 22.51 0.29 17.77
N ASP A 185 23.28 -0.30 16.86
CA ASP A 185 22.72 -0.80 15.61
C ASP A 185 21.58 -1.76 15.96
N PRO A 186 20.36 -1.55 15.41
CA PRO A 186 19.25 -2.46 15.68
C PRO A 186 19.65 -3.86 15.22
N THR A 187 19.47 -4.83 16.11
CA THR A 187 19.80 -6.23 15.80
C THR A 187 18.92 -6.76 14.66
N ASP A 188 19.39 -7.78 13.93
CA ASP A 188 18.69 -8.36 12.77
C ASP A 188 17.23 -8.77 13.07
N GLU A 189 16.91 -9.13 14.32
CA GLU A 189 15.55 -9.47 14.76
C GLU A 189 14.65 -8.25 15.04
N GLU A 190 15.23 -7.08 15.32
CA GLU A 190 14.50 -5.86 15.68
C GLU A 190 14.02 -5.07 14.46
N LEU A 191 14.74 -5.13 13.34
CA LEU A 191 14.40 -4.41 12.12
C LEU A 191 13.07 -4.84 11.49
N PRO A 192 12.73 -6.14 11.36
CA PRO A 192 11.39 -6.56 10.92
C PRO A 192 10.29 -6.12 11.89
N ALA A 193 10.55 -6.11 13.19
CA ALA A 193 9.59 -5.64 14.19
C ALA A 193 9.39 -4.12 14.10
N LEU A 194 10.47 -3.38 13.86
CA LEU A 194 10.45 -1.93 13.63
C LEU A 194 9.67 -1.60 12.36
N ALA A 195 9.97 -2.27 11.24
CA ALA A 195 9.26 -2.10 9.97
C ALA A 195 7.74 -2.29 10.13
N ARG A 196 7.32 -3.35 10.84
CA ARG A 196 5.92 -3.58 11.19
C ARG A 196 5.32 -2.46 12.04
N LYS A 197 6.02 -1.97 13.06
CA LYS A 197 5.59 -0.83 13.89
C LYS A 197 5.44 0.46 13.07
N LEU A 198 6.35 0.68 12.12
CA LEU A 198 6.37 1.85 11.25
C LEU A 198 5.41 1.72 10.05
N GLY A 199 4.87 0.52 9.80
CA GLY A 199 3.99 0.21 8.68
C GLY A 199 4.67 0.33 7.32
N ILE A 200 5.92 -0.13 7.24
CA ILE A 200 6.77 -0.08 6.03
C ILE A 200 7.28 -1.50 5.77
N PRO A 201 7.39 -1.96 4.51
CA PRO A 201 7.99 -3.26 4.21
C PRO A 201 9.45 -3.34 4.67
N TYR A 202 9.89 -4.54 5.06
CA TYR A 202 11.29 -4.85 5.33
C TYR A 202 11.84 -5.84 4.29
N LEU A 203 13.05 -5.61 3.81
CA LEU A 203 13.76 -6.54 2.94
C LEU A 203 15.14 -6.84 3.53
N SER A 204 15.33 -8.10 3.92
CA SER A 204 16.56 -8.59 4.55
C SER A 204 17.73 -8.80 3.58
N LEU A 205 17.45 -9.00 2.29
CA LEU A 205 18.47 -9.23 1.27
C LEU A 205 18.16 -8.39 0.03
N LEU A 206 19.14 -7.62 -0.43
CA LEU A 206 18.97 -6.79 -1.61
C LEU A 206 19.38 -7.54 -2.89
N PRO A 207 18.69 -7.32 -4.02
CA PRO A 207 19.14 -7.84 -5.30
C PRO A 207 20.49 -7.22 -5.66
N ARG A 208 21.50 -8.06 -5.86
CA ARG A 208 22.87 -7.62 -6.16
C ARG A 208 22.98 -6.81 -7.46
N LYS A 209 22.06 -7.01 -8.41
CA LYS A 209 22.04 -6.27 -9.67
C LYS A 209 20.61 -6.06 -10.18
N PRO A 210 19.94 -4.95 -9.79
CA PRO A 210 18.70 -4.50 -10.41
C PRO A 210 18.91 -4.27 -11.91
N PRO A 211 17.86 -4.25 -12.73
CA PRO A 211 17.99 -3.88 -14.14
C PRO A 211 18.70 -2.53 -14.30
N GLU A 212 19.60 -2.37 -15.28
CA GLU A 212 20.37 -1.12 -15.48
C GLU A 212 19.49 0.11 -15.58
N ARG A 213 18.34 -0.01 -16.27
CA ARG A 213 17.30 1.03 -16.37
C ARG A 213 16.73 1.50 -15.02
N VAL A 214 16.87 0.70 -13.95
CA VAL A 214 16.43 1.03 -12.58
C VAL A 214 17.58 1.66 -11.81
N GLN A 215 18.79 1.13 -11.96
CA GLN A 215 20.01 1.69 -11.34
C GLN A 215 20.25 3.13 -11.79
N GLN A 216 20.02 3.43 -13.07
CA GLN A 216 20.19 4.77 -13.64
C GLN A 216 19.14 5.79 -13.16
N LEU A 217 18.08 5.37 -12.47
CA LEU A 217 17.06 6.29 -11.98
C LEU A 217 17.52 7.10 -10.78
N VAL A 218 18.43 6.55 -9.98
CA VAL A 218 19.04 7.24 -8.83
C VAL A 218 20.53 7.25 -9.10
N ASN A 219 21.10 8.44 -9.32
CA ASN A 219 22.52 8.52 -9.58
C ASN A 219 23.33 8.03 -8.34
N PRO A 220 24.54 7.46 -8.52
CA PRO A 220 25.27 6.84 -7.42
C PRO A 220 25.62 7.79 -6.27
N ARG A 221 25.88 9.07 -6.57
CA ARG A 221 26.18 10.09 -5.54
C ARG A 221 24.96 10.35 -4.65
N LEU A 222 23.79 10.49 -5.25
CA LEU A 222 22.52 10.68 -4.55
C LEU A 222 22.16 9.44 -3.73
N ALA A 223 22.39 8.25 -4.30
CA ALA A 223 22.18 6.97 -3.61
C ALA A 223 23.02 6.86 -2.33
N GLN A 224 24.30 7.23 -2.40
CA GLN A 224 25.21 7.29 -1.25
C GLN A 224 24.80 8.37 -0.24
N GLU A 225 24.51 9.59 -0.71
CA GLU A 225 24.15 10.71 0.15
C GLU A 225 22.87 10.44 0.96
N LEU A 226 21.87 9.86 0.30
CA LEU A 226 20.56 9.57 0.91
C LEU A 226 20.47 8.18 1.53
N HIS A 227 21.57 7.42 1.54
CA HIS A 227 21.63 6.04 2.05
C HIS A 227 20.47 5.20 1.50
N CYS A 228 20.41 5.10 0.17
CA CYS A 228 19.29 4.49 -0.52
C CYS A 228 19.71 3.71 -1.77
N TYR A 229 18.97 2.66 -2.12
CA TYR A 229 19.29 1.78 -3.23
C TYR A 229 18.04 1.45 -4.07
N PRO A 230 18.01 1.76 -5.38
CA PRO A 230 16.84 1.53 -6.21
C PRO A 230 16.65 0.03 -6.50
N LEU A 231 15.48 -0.51 -6.16
CA LEU A 231 15.15 -1.94 -6.29
C LEU A 231 14.33 -2.25 -7.53
N GLY A 232 13.43 -1.35 -7.90
CA GLY A 232 12.50 -1.57 -8.99
C GLY A 232 11.73 -0.33 -9.34
N ARG A 233 11.16 -0.32 -10.56
CA ARG A 233 10.25 0.72 -11.01
C ARG A 233 9.00 0.08 -11.58
N GLU A 234 7.85 0.56 -11.15
CA GLU A 234 6.55 0.25 -11.72
C GLU A 234 5.76 1.54 -11.99
N ARG A 235 5.44 1.81 -13.27
CA ARG A 235 4.80 3.07 -13.70
C ARG A 235 5.59 4.31 -13.27
N ASN A 236 5.00 5.15 -12.40
CA ASN A 236 5.60 6.34 -11.81
C ASN A 236 6.17 6.08 -10.40
N MET A 237 6.17 4.83 -9.93
CA MET A 237 6.64 4.47 -8.59
C MET A 237 8.04 3.87 -8.67
N LEU A 238 8.97 4.44 -7.91
CA LEU A 238 10.31 3.91 -7.69
C LEU A 238 10.38 3.25 -6.30
N THR A 239 10.63 1.96 -6.27
CA THR A 239 10.89 1.22 -5.03
C THR A 239 12.35 1.38 -4.63
N VAL A 240 12.59 1.84 -3.41
CA VAL A 240 13.94 2.18 -2.91
C VAL A 240 14.17 1.52 -1.56
N ALA A 241 15.24 0.75 -1.41
CA ALA A 241 15.72 0.30 -0.10
C ALA A 241 16.39 1.47 0.63
N MET A 242 16.06 1.71 1.90
CA MET A 242 16.58 2.84 2.66
C MET A 242 16.93 2.43 4.09
N LEU A 243 17.94 3.09 4.65
CA LEU A 243 18.27 2.97 6.07
C LEU A 243 17.20 3.61 6.96
N ASN A 244 16.69 4.78 6.55
CA ASN A 244 15.60 5.47 7.24
C ASN A 244 14.43 5.81 6.28
N PRO A 245 13.49 4.87 6.09
CA PRO A 245 12.30 5.06 5.26
C PRO A 245 11.33 6.17 5.71
N GLN A 246 11.51 6.74 6.91
CA GLN A 246 10.68 7.85 7.42
C GLN A 246 11.34 9.22 7.27
N ASP A 247 12.55 9.28 6.72
CA ASP A 247 13.22 10.53 6.43
C ASP A 247 12.52 11.27 5.30
N ARG A 248 11.61 12.19 5.67
CA ARG A 248 10.82 12.97 4.73
C ARG A 248 11.69 13.81 3.79
N LEU A 249 12.85 14.30 4.25
CA LEU A 249 13.74 15.12 3.42
C LEU A 249 14.42 14.25 2.36
N ALA A 250 14.84 13.04 2.73
CA ALA A 250 15.40 12.09 1.77
C ALA A 250 14.34 11.64 0.74
N LEU A 251 13.12 11.36 1.17
CA LEU A 251 12.01 10.99 0.28
C LEU A 251 11.63 12.11 -0.68
N GLU A 252 11.51 13.34 -0.18
CA GLU A 252 11.21 14.51 -1.00
C GLU A 252 12.31 14.81 -2.01
N ARG A 253 13.57 14.69 -1.60
CA ARG A 253 14.70 14.87 -2.50
C ARG A 253 14.76 13.78 -3.58
N LEU A 254 14.53 12.51 -3.22
CA LEU A 254 14.39 11.44 -4.21
C LEU A 254 13.25 11.71 -5.19
N HIS A 255 12.10 12.17 -4.70
CA HIS A 255 10.99 12.55 -5.56
C HIS A 255 11.37 13.66 -6.54
N GLN A 256 12.01 14.73 -6.05
CA GLN A 256 12.43 15.88 -6.88
C GLN A 256 13.45 15.50 -7.95
N GLU A 257 14.47 14.71 -7.59
CA GLU A 257 15.55 14.32 -8.50
C GLU A 257 15.10 13.27 -9.53
N THR A 258 14.15 12.41 -9.16
CA THR A 258 13.72 11.30 -10.01
C THR A 258 12.40 11.56 -10.76
N GLY A 259 11.62 12.55 -10.33
CA GLY A 259 10.26 12.83 -10.84
C GLY A 259 9.25 11.72 -10.55
N MET A 260 9.58 10.77 -9.67
CA MET A 260 8.78 9.58 -9.38
C MET A 260 8.24 9.60 -7.95
N ASP A 261 7.10 8.97 -7.74
CA ASP A 261 6.65 8.60 -6.40
C ASP A 261 7.64 7.60 -5.80
N ILE A 262 7.98 7.75 -4.53
CA ILE A 262 8.97 6.90 -3.85
C ILE A 262 8.25 5.89 -2.96
N PHE A 263 8.53 4.60 -3.16
CA PHE A 263 8.09 3.51 -2.28
C PHE A 263 9.30 3.00 -1.48
N PRO A 264 9.60 3.57 -0.31
CA PRO A 264 10.71 3.16 0.53
C PRO A 264 10.45 1.80 1.21
N ILE A 265 11.51 1.01 1.33
CA ILE A 265 11.57 -0.27 2.00
C ILE A 265 12.69 -0.20 3.03
N LEU A 266 12.43 -0.61 4.28
CA LEU A 266 13.48 -0.73 5.29
C LEU A 266 14.40 -1.89 4.93
N THR A 267 15.71 -1.71 5.11
CA THR A 267 16.67 -2.79 4.91
C THR A 267 17.79 -2.73 5.95
N HIS A 268 18.59 -3.79 6.03
CA HIS A 268 19.71 -3.87 6.95
C HIS A 268 20.86 -2.93 6.51
N PRO A 269 21.53 -2.21 7.44
CA PRO A 269 22.60 -1.28 7.09
C PRO A 269 23.73 -1.91 6.28
N GLN A 270 24.17 -3.12 6.65
CA GLN A 270 25.26 -3.83 5.95
C GLN A 270 24.86 -4.26 4.54
N GLU A 271 23.61 -4.68 4.35
CA GLU A 271 23.08 -5.08 3.05
C GLU A 271 22.97 -3.89 2.11
N LEU A 272 22.48 -2.75 2.62
CA LEU A 272 22.44 -1.50 1.89
C LEU A 272 23.84 -1.05 1.46
N GLN A 273 24.80 -1.07 2.39
CA GLN A 273 26.18 -0.69 2.09
C GLN A 273 26.78 -1.57 0.99
N THR A 274 26.60 -2.89 1.10
CA THR A 274 27.05 -3.86 0.09
C THR A 274 26.39 -3.57 -1.27
N ALA A 275 25.11 -3.24 -1.31
CA ALA A 275 24.41 -2.93 -2.54
C ALA A 275 24.90 -1.62 -3.19
N LEU A 276 25.18 -0.58 -2.38
CA LEU A 276 25.68 0.71 -2.85
C LEU A 276 27.06 0.61 -3.53
N GLU A 277 27.92 -0.33 -3.10
CA GLU A 277 29.22 -0.59 -3.74
C GLU A 277 29.08 -1.05 -5.20
N HIS A 278 27.92 -1.60 -5.59
CA HIS A 278 27.65 -2.06 -6.94
C HIS A 278 27.10 -0.97 -7.87
N LEU A 279 26.81 0.23 -7.34
CA LEU A 279 26.37 1.39 -8.15
C LEU A 279 27.55 2.26 -8.64
N ILE A 280 28.80 1.89 -8.32
CA ILE A 280 30.02 2.64 -8.65
C ILE A 280 30.41 2.43 -10.12
#